data_AF-A0AA88KTK1-F1
#
_entry.id   AF-A0AA88KTK1-F1
#
_cell.length_a   1.000
_cell.length_b   1.000
_cell.length_c   1.000
_cell.angle_alpha   90.00
_cell.angle_beta   90.00
_cell.angle_gamma   90.00
#
_symmetry.space_group_name_H-M   'P 1'
#
loop_
_entity.id
_entity.type
_entity.pdbx_description
1 polymer ?
#
loop_
_entity_poly.entity_id
_entity_poly.type
_entity_poly.pdbx_seq_one_letter_code
_entity_poly.pdbx_strand_id
1 'polypeptide(L)'
;HANRLPQVTVNEATLRHVTIDGANVGYRYSWRRNIFDIFDSKGVQVVYQHFKCRGHEVSVVFDPTWRTRLEGDPLMREIIDDKAVVYPSQSRTVFVSVDWFTVEFASEKQGVIVSGNSYQRVLRHANEKNIQGWLDTIESRLLVPTFAKDTVLFCDKPYGPEGPSLQSILRM
;
A
#
# COMPACT_ATOMS: atom_id res chain seq x y z
N HIS A 1 15.88 -46.65 20.75
CA HIS A 1 14.82 -45.65 20.94
C HIS A 1 15.43 -44.26 20.94
N ALA A 2 15.39 -43.56 19.81
CA ALA A 2 15.89 -42.18 19.70
C ALA A 2 14.71 -41.21 19.83
N ASN A 3 14.71 -40.41 20.90
CA ASN A 3 13.80 -39.27 21.08
C ASN A 3 14.04 -38.27 19.94
N ARG A 4 13.12 -38.21 18.98
CA ARG A 4 12.98 -37.05 18.10
C ARG A 4 12.20 -35.99 18.88
N LEU A 5 12.88 -34.90 19.22
CA LEU A 5 12.22 -33.68 19.70
C LEU A 5 11.18 -33.25 18.65
N PRO A 6 10.01 -32.74 19.07
CA PRO A 6 9.02 -32.23 18.14
C PRO A 6 9.66 -31.09 17.34
N GLN A 7 9.69 -31.22 16.02
CA GLN A 7 9.98 -30.10 15.14
C GLN A 7 8.87 -29.08 15.36
N VAL A 8 9.21 -27.97 15.99
CA VAL A 8 8.35 -26.78 16.04
C VAL A 8 8.19 -26.34 14.60
N THR A 9 7.03 -26.64 14.01
CA THR A 9 6.60 -26.03 12.76
C THR A 9 6.42 -24.55 13.05
N VAL A 10 7.43 -23.74 12.75
CA VAL A 10 7.27 -22.29 12.66
C VAL A 10 6.19 -22.11 11.60
N ASN A 11 5.02 -21.66 12.03
CA ASN A 11 3.94 -21.33 11.11
C ASN A 11 4.49 -20.21 10.23
N GLU A 12 4.79 -20.50 8.96
CA GLU A 12 5.18 -19.52 7.95
C GLU A 12 3.99 -18.58 7.74
N ALA A 13 3.82 -17.61 8.65
CA ALA A 13 2.70 -16.69 8.64
C ALA A 13 2.66 -15.98 7.29
N THR A 14 1.52 -16.11 6.59
CA THR A 14 1.34 -15.61 5.23
C THR A 14 1.51 -14.09 5.20
N LEU A 15 2.27 -13.60 4.23
CA LEU A 15 2.50 -12.17 4.05
C LEU A 15 1.20 -11.49 3.59
N ARG A 16 0.86 -10.36 4.19
CA ARG A 16 -0.27 -9.55 3.73
C ARG A 16 0.01 -8.92 2.38
N HIS A 17 -1.06 -8.76 1.60
CA HIS A 17 -1.05 -7.96 0.39
C HIS A 17 -0.76 -6.48 0.72
N VAL A 18 0.01 -5.83 -0.14
CA VAL A 18 0.37 -4.41 -0.01
C VAL A 18 -0.33 -3.60 -1.11
N THR A 19 -1.21 -2.69 -0.71
CA THR A 19 -1.85 -1.74 -1.61
C THR A 19 -1.15 -0.39 -1.51
N ILE A 20 -0.50 0.06 -2.58
CA ILE A 20 0.18 1.35 -2.66
C ILE A 20 -0.77 2.38 -3.30
N ASP A 21 -0.99 3.50 -2.62
CA ASP A 21 -1.62 4.68 -3.25
C ASP A 21 -0.59 5.38 -4.13
N GLY A 22 -0.62 5.09 -5.43
CA GLY A 22 0.45 5.42 -6.36
C GLY A 22 0.69 6.93 -6.48
N ALA A 23 -0.38 7.70 -6.67
CA ALA A 23 -0.28 9.14 -6.82
C ALA A 23 0.21 9.80 -5.51
N ASN A 24 -0.36 9.42 -4.37
CA ASN A 24 0.05 9.96 -3.08
C ASN A 24 1.54 9.69 -2.81
N VAL A 25 1.98 8.45 -3.01
CA VAL A 25 3.38 8.06 -2.79
C VAL A 25 4.34 8.82 -3.70
N GLY A 26 3.99 8.99 -4.99
CA GLY A 26 4.81 9.75 -5.94
C GLY A 26 4.95 11.22 -5.57
N TYR A 27 3.86 11.91 -5.23
CA TYR A 27 3.93 13.31 -4.77
C TYR A 27 4.72 13.46 -3.48
N ARG A 28 4.56 12.51 -2.55
CA ARG A 28 5.23 12.58 -1.25
C ARG A 28 6.73 12.33 -1.36
N TYR A 29 7.18 11.53 -2.34
CA TYR A 29 8.59 11.40 -2.68
C TYR A 29 9.19 12.73 -3.16
N SER A 30 8.50 13.44 -4.07
CA SER A 30 8.91 14.77 -4.51
C SER A 30 8.94 15.78 -3.38
N TRP A 31 7.90 15.81 -2.53
CA TRP A 31 7.85 16.72 -1.39
C TRP A 31 9.06 16.49 -0.47
N ARG A 32 9.43 15.25 -0.18
CA ARG A 32 10.60 14.96 0.66
C ARG A 32 11.92 15.53 0.11
N ARG A 33 11.96 15.83 -1.19
CA ARG A 33 13.06 16.45 -1.93
C ARG A 33 12.89 17.96 -2.14
N ASN A 34 11.92 18.58 -1.45
CA ASN A 34 11.52 19.98 -1.60
C ASN A 34 11.02 20.36 -3.00
N ILE A 35 10.39 19.41 -3.70
CA ILE A 35 9.73 19.61 -4.99
C ILE A 35 8.24 19.44 -4.77
N PHE A 36 7.48 20.53 -4.93
CA PHE A 36 6.04 20.55 -4.71
C PHE A 36 5.28 20.36 -6.03
N ASP A 37 4.08 19.79 -5.96
CA ASP A 37 3.14 19.62 -7.09
C ASP A 37 3.66 18.85 -8.31
N ILE A 38 4.79 18.16 -8.17
CA ILE A 38 5.34 17.27 -9.21
C ILE A 38 5.23 15.83 -8.73
N PHE A 39 4.54 15.00 -9.50
CA PHE A 39 4.57 13.55 -9.30
C PHE A 39 5.89 12.98 -9.82
N ASP A 40 6.52 12.12 -9.00
CA ASP A 40 7.74 11.39 -9.35
C ASP A 40 7.52 9.88 -9.16
N SER A 41 7.56 9.13 -10.27
CA SER A 41 7.39 7.68 -10.30
C SER A 41 8.52 6.92 -9.61
N LYS A 42 9.69 7.54 -9.39
CA LYS A 42 10.78 6.93 -8.63
C LYS A 42 10.34 6.57 -7.22
N GLY A 43 9.53 7.42 -6.59
CA GLY A 43 8.95 7.15 -5.28
C GLY A 43 8.12 5.87 -5.26
N VAL A 44 7.27 5.69 -6.27
CA VAL A 44 6.41 4.52 -6.43
C VAL A 44 7.26 3.26 -6.66
N GLN A 45 8.24 3.33 -7.57
CA GLN A 45 9.17 2.24 -7.84
C GLN A 45 9.92 1.79 -6.58
N VAL A 46 10.45 2.73 -5.80
CA VAL A 46 11.20 2.41 -4.57
C VAL A 46 10.31 1.70 -3.54
N VAL A 47 9.06 2.15 -3.36
CA VAL A 47 8.11 1.49 -2.45
C VAL A 47 7.71 0.12 -2.97
N TYR A 48 7.41 0.00 -4.26
CA TYR A 48 7.07 -1.27 -4.89
C TYR A 48 8.18 -2.31 -4.68
N GLN A 49 9.42 -1.96 -5.02
CA GLN A 49 10.58 -2.83 -4.86
C GLN A 49 10.84 -3.22 -3.41
N HIS A 50 10.60 -2.31 -2.45
CA HIS A 50 10.76 -2.62 -1.04
C HIS A 50 9.90 -3.83 -0.62
N PHE A 51 8.63 -3.88 -1.02
CA PHE A 51 7.74 -4.98 -0.63
C PHE A 51 7.88 -6.20 -1.54
N LYS A 52 8.06 -5.99 -2.85
CA LYS A 52 8.23 -7.06 -3.83
C LYS A 52 9.44 -7.96 -3.50
N CYS A 53 10.59 -7.36 -3.21
CA CYS A 53 11.81 -8.11 -2.84
C CYS A 53 11.68 -8.87 -1.50
N ARG A 54 10.67 -8.56 -0.69
CA ARG A 54 10.37 -9.25 0.57
C ARG A 54 9.30 -10.35 0.40
N GLY A 55 8.83 -10.59 -0.83
CA GLY A 55 7.88 -11.65 -1.16
C GLY A 55 6.41 -11.26 -1.05
N HIS A 56 6.09 -9.98 -0.85
CA HIS A 56 4.70 -9.53 -0.80
C HIS A 56 4.08 -9.50 -2.20
N GLU A 57 2.78 -9.84 -2.29
CA GLU A 57 1.94 -9.40 -3.41
C GLU A 57 1.69 -7.90 -3.26
N VAL A 58 1.95 -7.14 -4.32
CA VAL A 58 1.87 -5.68 -4.31
C VAL A 58 0.97 -5.22 -5.45
N SER A 59 0.02 -4.34 -5.14
CA SER A 59 -0.75 -3.61 -6.15
C SER A 59 -0.57 -2.11 -5.96
N VAL A 60 -0.48 -1.38 -7.06
CA VAL A 60 -0.34 0.08 -7.07
C VAL A 60 -1.59 0.68 -7.69
N VAL A 61 -2.39 1.37 -6.87
CA VAL A 61 -3.66 1.95 -7.31
C VAL A 61 -3.42 3.35 -7.86
N PHE A 62 -3.99 3.62 -9.03
CA PHE A 62 -4.00 4.95 -9.65
C PHE A 62 -5.39 5.27 -10.20
N ASP A 63 -5.69 6.56 -10.36
CA ASP A 63 -6.85 6.97 -11.15
C ASP A 63 -6.65 6.54 -12.62
N PRO A 64 -7.70 6.10 -13.36
CA PRO A 64 -7.59 5.71 -14.77
C PRO A 64 -6.96 6.76 -15.68
N THR A 65 -7.08 8.05 -15.34
CA THR A 65 -6.45 9.15 -16.09
C THR A 65 -4.92 9.09 -16.11
N TRP A 66 -4.29 8.32 -15.22
CA TRP A 66 -2.84 8.15 -15.19
C TRP A 66 -2.30 7.16 -16.23
N ARG A 67 -3.16 6.36 -16.87
CA ARG A 67 -2.73 5.23 -17.72
C ARG A 67 -1.68 5.60 -18.75
N THR A 68 -1.99 6.57 -19.62
CA THR A 68 -1.07 7.00 -20.68
C THR A 68 0.23 7.60 -20.13
N ARG A 69 0.15 8.33 -19.00
CA ARG A 69 1.35 8.89 -18.35
C ARG A 69 2.27 7.79 -17.83
N LEU A 70 1.71 6.74 -17.22
CA LEU A 70 2.47 5.64 -16.63
C LEU A 70 3.04 4.69 -17.70
N GLU A 71 2.30 4.42 -18.78
CA GLU A 71 2.78 3.61 -19.90
C GLU A 71 4.01 4.21 -20.60
N GLY A 72 4.09 5.55 -20.64
CA GLY A 72 5.24 6.28 -21.18
C GLY A 72 6.43 6.40 -20.22
N ASP A 73 6.30 5.93 -18.97
CA ASP A 73 7.31 6.10 -17.93
C ASP A 73 8.16 4.83 -17.75
N PRO A 74 9.47 4.88 -18.10
CA PRO A 74 10.35 3.73 -17.97
C PRO A 74 10.46 3.17 -16.54
N LEU A 75 10.29 4.00 -15.51
CA LEU A 75 10.37 3.57 -14.11
C LEU A 75 9.18 2.72 -13.68
N MET A 76 8.05 2.83 -14.39
CA MET A 76 6.83 2.08 -14.12
C MET A 76 6.75 0.75 -14.90
N ARG A 77 7.67 0.52 -15.84
CA ARG A 77 7.60 -0.62 -16.78
C ARG A 77 7.50 -1.97 -16.08
N GLU A 78 8.35 -2.23 -15.09
CA GLU A 78 8.31 -3.46 -14.31
C GLU A 78 6.97 -3.66 -13.58
N ILE A 79 6.45 -2.60 -12.97
CA ILE A 79 5.17 -2.64 -12.23
C ILE A 79 4.00 -2.94 -13.18
N ILE A 80 4.05 -2.41 -14.40
CA ILE A 80 3.06 -2.64 -15.46
C ILE A 80 3.18 -4.07 -16.00
N ASP A 81 4.39 -4.53 -16.30
CA ASP A 81 4.66 -5.87 -16.83
C ASP A 81 4.26 -6.96 -15.82
N ASP A 82 4.45 -6.70 -14.53
CA ASP A 82 3.99 -7.54 -13.41
C ASP A 82 2.46 -7.49 -13.19
N LYS A 83 1.73 -6.66 -13.97
CA LYS A 83 0.28 -6.42 -13.82
C LYS A 83 -0.10 -5.92 -12.42
N ALA A 84 0.79 -5.20 -11.77
CA ALA A 84 0.59 -4.69 -10.41
C ALA A 84 -0.16 -3.35 -10.39
N VAL A 85 -0.23 -2.62 -11.51
CA VAL A 85 -1.01 -1.37 -11.57
C VAL A 85 -2.51 -1.69 -11.66
N VAL A 86 -3.29 -1.12 -10.74
CA VAL A 86 -4.75 -1.27 -10.67
C VAL A 86 -5.41 0.08 -10.88
N TYR A 87 -6.38 0.11 -11.79
CA TYR A 87 -7.21 1.27 -12.05
C TYR A 87 -8.65 0.95 -11.61
N PRO A 88 -9.28 1.75 -10.72
CA PRO A 88 -10.70 1.62 -10.45
C PRO A 88 -11.51 1.68 -11.74
N SER A 89 -12.50 0.82 -11.89
CA SER A 89 -13.39 0.89 -13.04
C SER A 89 -14.24 2.16 -12.97
N GLN A 90 -14.23 2.93 -14.06
CA GLN A 90 -15.05 4.14 -14.20
C GLN A 90 -15.90 3.99 -15.46
N SER A 91 -17.15 4.46 -15.39
CA SER A 91 -18.04 4.56 -16.54
C SER A 91 -18.28 6.03 -16.88
N ARG A 92 -18.99 6.32 -17.98
CA ARG A 92 -19.32 7.70 -18.35
C ARG A 92 -20.14 8.44 -17.27
N THR A 93 -20.84 7.71 -16.41
CA THR A 93 -21.76 8.27 -15.41
C THR A 93 -21.37 7.92 -13.97
N VAL A 94 -20.42 7.01 -13.77
CA VAL A 94 -19.97 6.56 -12.44
C VAL A 94 -18.47 6.79 -12.32
N PHE A 95 -18.12 7.71 -11.43
CA PHE A 95 -16.75 7.99 -11.03
C PHE A 95 -16.51 7.38 -9.65
N VAL A 96 -15.59 6.44 -9.57
CA VAL A 96 -15.17 5.84 -8.30
C VAL A 96 -13.97 6.63 -7.79
N SER A 97 -14.08 7.14 -6.56
CA SER A 97 -12.97 7.80 -5.88
C SER A 97 -11.83 6.80 -5.68
N VAL A 98 -10.61 7.19 -6.07
CA VAL A 98 -9.41 6.38 -5.82
C VAL A 98 -9.18 6.14 -4.33
N ASP A 99 -9.41 7.14 -3.48
CA ASP A 99 -9.30 7.01 -2.02
C ASP A 99 -10.23 5.88 -1.51
N TRP A 100 -11.49 5.90 -1.94
CA TRP A 100 -12.48 4.91 -1.56
C TRP A 100 -12.09 3.51 -2.04
N PHE A 101 -11.77 3.38 -3.33
CA PHE A 101 -11.36 2.10 -3.91
C PHE A 101 -10.11 1.55 -3.24
N THR A 102 -9.12 2.39 -2.91
CA THR A 102 -7.89 1.97 -2.24
C THR A 102 -8.17 1.35 -0.87
N VAL A 103 -9.03 1.99 -0.07
CA VAL A 103 -9.43 1.49 1.25
C VAL A 103 -10.24 0.20 1.13
N GLU A 104 -11.21 0.17 0.23
CA GLU A 104 -12.05 -1.01 0.00
C GLU A 104 -11.23 -2.21 -0.48
N PHE A 105 -10.40 -2.03 -1.50
CA PHE A 105 -9.54 -3.06 -2.06
C PHE A 105 -8.55 -3.64 -1.03
N ALA A 106 -7.91 -2.79 -0.23
CA ALA A 106 -7.02 -3.25 0.82
C ALA A 106 -7.78 -3.98 1.95
N SER A 107 -8.96 -3.48 2.33
CA SER A 107 -9.81 -4.09 3.35
C SER A 107 -10.29 -5.48 2.92
N GLU A 108 -10.76 -5.65 1.68
CA GLU A 108 -11.22 -6.93 1.15
C GLU A 108 -10.10 -7.98 1.12
N LYS A 109 -8.87 -7.56 0.85
CA LYS A 109 -7.68 -8.42 0.88
C LYS A 109 -7.13 -8.68 2.28
N GLN A 110 -7.71 -8.08 3.32
CA GLN A 110 -7.14 -8.03 4.68
C GLN A 110 -5.66 -7.58 4.65
N GLY A 111 -5.35 -6.68 3.72
CA GLY A 111 -4.01 -6.19 3.41
C GLY A 111 -3.67 -4.91 4.15
N VAL A 112 -2.54 -4.33 3.76
CA VAL A 112 -2.06 -3.03 4.27
C VAL A 112 -2.14 -1.96 3.18
N ILE A 113 -2.30 -0.71 3.60
CA ILE A 113 -2.23 0.45 2.69
C ILE A 113 -0.91 1.17 2.90
N VAL A 114 -0.27 1.58 1.82
CA VAL A 114 0.93 2.43 1.85
C VAL A 114 0.58 3.78 1.26
N SER A 115 0.37 4.77 2.12
CA SER A 115 -0.02 6.13 1.74
C SER A 115 0.27 7.11 2.88
N GLY A 116 0.41 8.39 2.54
CA GLY A 116 0.38 9.50 3.50
C GLY A 116 -1.01 10.13 3.67
N ASN A 117 -2.03 9.68 2.94
CA ASN A 117 -3.41 10.12 3.13
C ASN A 117 -4.01 9.48 4.38
N SER A 118 -4.69 10.25 5.23
CA SER A 118 -5.34 9.75 6.44
C SER A 118 -6.70 9.09 6.17
N TYR A 119 -7.25 9.24 4.94
CA TYR A 119 -8.53 8.67 4.50
C TYR A 119 -9.73 9.00 5.40
N GLN A 120 -9.63 10.02 6.26
CA GLN A 120 -10.70 10.41 7.19
C GLN A 120 -12.00 10.77 6.46
N ARG A 121 -11.89 11.34 5.25
CA ARG A 121 -13.04 11.64 4.40
C ARG A 121 -13.75 10.37 3.93
N VAL A 122 -13.02 9.29 3.67
CA VAL A 122 -13.59 7.99 3.29
C VAL A 122 -14.40 7.42 4.45
N LEU A 123 -13.85 7.42 5.66
CA LEU A 123 -14.54 6.96 6.87
C LEU A 123 -15.84 7.72 7.15
N ARG A 124 -15.84 9.05 6.96
CA ARG A 124 -17.05 9.88 7.15
C ARG A 124 -18.22 9.52 6.24
N HIS A 125 -17.96 8.87 5.11
CA HIS A 125 -18.98 8.46 4.14
C HIS A 125 -19.15 6.94 4.09
N ALA A 126 -18.48 6.19 4.96
CA ALA A 126 -18.65 4.76 5.06
C ALA A 126 -20.05 4.43 5.58
N ASN A 127 -20.67 3.40 5.01
CA ASN A 127 -21.93 2.86 5.51
C ASN A 127 -21.67 1.74 6.55
N GLU A 128 -22.74 1.21 7.15
CA GLU A 128 -22.69 0.17 8.18
C GLU A 128 -21.96 -1.11 7.73
N LYS A 129 -21.98 -1.44 6.44
CA LYS A 129 -21.32 -2.65 5.91
C LYS A 129 -19.81 -2.50 5.85
N ASN A 130 -19.34 -1.29 5.54
CA ASN A 130 -17.94 -1.04 5.22
C ASN A 130 -17.15 -0.49 6.41
N ILE A 131 -17.82 0.22 7.32
CA ILE A 131 -17.16 1.00 8.39
C ILE A 131 -16.21 0.17 9.24
N GLN A 132 -16.58 -1.06 9.64
CA GLN A 132 -15.76 -1.85 10.55
C GLN A 132 -14.43 -2.29 9.91
N GLY A 133 -14.47 -2.81 8.68
CA GLY A 133 -13.27 -3.26 7.95
C GLY A 133 -12.38 -2.10 7.53
N TRP A 134 -12.99 -0.97 7.14
CA TRP A 134 -12.24 0.21 6.74
C TRP A 134 -11.58 0.92 7.91
N LEU A 135 -12.28 1.05 9.04
CA LEU A 135 -11.72 1.62 10.26
C LEU A 135 -10.48 0.81 10.69
N ASP A 136 -10.61 -0.51 10.77
CA ASP A 136 -9.51 -1.41 11.10
C ASP A 136 -8.34 -1.32 10.09
N THR A 137 -8.64 -1.24 8.80
CA THR A 137 -7.60 -1.07 7.75
C THR A 137 -6.86 0.25 7.90
N ILE A 138 -7.56 1.35 8.16
CA ILE A 138 -6.96 2.70 8.23
C ILE A 138 -6.24 2.91 9.57
N GLU A 139 -6.83 2.49 10.68
CA GLU A 139 -6.28 2.72 12.02
C GLU A 139 -5.18 1.74 12.40
N SER A 140 -5.17 0.52 11.83
CA SER A 140 -4.22 -0.53 12.22
C SER A 140 -3.34 -1.07 11.09
N ARG A 141 -3.58 -0.67 9.83
CA ARG A 141 -2.83 -1.17 8.66
C ARG A 141 -2.45 -0.13 7.60
N LEU A 142 -2.66 1.16 7.86
CA LEU A 142 -2.09 2.26 7.07
C LEU A 142 -0.62 2.54 7.45
N LEU A 143 0.29 2.32 6.51
CA LEU A 143 1.72 2.56 6.64
C LEU A 143 2.13 3.84 5.90
N VAL A 144 2.66 4.82 6.63
CA VAL A 144 3.19 6.06 6.04
C VAL A 144 4.67 5.87 5.68
N PRO A 145 5.07 5.96 4.40
CA PRO A 145 6.47 5.78 4.05
C PRO A 145 7.30 7.01 4.43
N THR A 146 8.57 6.83 4.71
CA THR A 146 9.55 7.92 4.85
C THR A 146 10.67 7.72 3.86
N PHE A 147 11.03 8.76 3.10
CA PHE A 147 12.09 8.66 2.12
C PHE A 147 13.39 9.28 2.63
N ALA A 148 14.48 8.54 2.46
CA ALA A 148 15.85 8.98 2.67
C ALA A 148 16.64 8.69 1.39
N LYS A 149 16.77 9.72 0.53
CA LYS A 149 17.25 9.56 -0.85
C LYS A 149 16.40 8.51 -1.59
N ASP A 150 17.02 7.46 -2.12
CA ASP A 150 16.37 6.38 -2.87
C ASP A 150 15.99 5.18 -2.00
N THR A 151 15.97 5.35 -0.68
CA THR A 151 15.52 4.33 0.27
C THR A 151 14.21 4.75 0.91
N VAL A 152 13.25 3.82 0.93
CA VAL A 152 12.03 3.94 1.75
C VAL A 152 12.24 3.26 3.09
N LEU A 153 11.80 3.94 4.15
CA LEU A 153 11.80 3.49 5.53
C LEU A 153 10.37 3.50 6.06
N PHE A 154 10.05 2.52 6.90
CA PHE A 154 8.83 2.46 7.68
C PHE A 154 9.21 2.40 9.15
N CYS A 155 8.44 3.05 10.02
CA CYS A 155 8.64 2.94 11.46
C CYS A 155 8.40 1.48 11.88
N ASP A 156 9.25 0.91 12.74
CA ASP A 156 9.02 -0.44 13.29
C ASP A 156 7.77 -0.49 14.19
N LYS A 157 7.39 0.66 14.75
CA LYS A 157 6.17 0.85 15.56
C LYS A 157 5.29 1.94 14.94
N PRO A 158 4.58 1.68 13.83
CA PRO A 158 3.79 2.69 13.13
C PRO A 158 2.69 3.35 13.98
N TYR A 159 2.16 2.64 14.97
CA TYR A 159 1.05 3.08 15.84
C TYR A 159 1.49 3.39 17.27
N GLY A 160 2.79 3.63 17.49
CA GLY A 160 3.36 3.95 18.80
C GLY A 160 3.89 2.74 19.57
N PRO A 161 4.49 2.97 20.76
CA PRO A 161 5.25 1.96 21.50
C PRO A 161 4.47 0.67 21.83
N GLU A 162 3.22 0.85 22.24
CA GLU A 162 2.29 -0.25 22.58
C GLU A 162 1.63 -0.90 21.36
N GLY A 163 1.88 -0.36 20.16
CA GLY A 163 1.32 -0.89 18.91
C GLY A 163 2.03 -2.15 18.42
N PRO A 164 1.42 -2.85 17.44
CA PRO A 164 2.07 -3.99 16.79
C PRO A 164 3.36 -3.57 16.08
N SER A 165 4.31 -4.50 15.96
CA SER A 165 5.49 -4.25 15.15
C SER A 165 5.12 -4.20 13.66
N LEU A 166 5.97 -3.56 12.86
CA LEU A 166 5.84 -3.54 11.40
C LEU A 166 5.74 -4.97 10.85
N GLN A 167 6.56 -5.89 11.37
CA GLN A 167 6.53 -7.30 10.95
C GLN A 167 5.18 -7.96 11.24
N SER A 168 4.58 -7.68 12.39
CA SER A 168 3.24 -8.21 12.74
C SER A 168 2.15 -7.59 11.87
N ILE A 169 2.24 -6.29 11.55
CA ILE A 169 1.28 -5.62 10.66
C ILE A 169 1.33 -6.21 9.25
N LEU A 170 2.51 -6.62 8.78
CA LEU A 170 2.76 -7.14 7.45
C LEU A 170 2.45 -8.64 7.29
N ARG A 171 2.00 -9.34 8.34
CA ARG A 171 1.66 -10.77 8.34
C ARG A 171 0.21 -10.99 8.76
N MET A 172 -0.38 -12.09 8.28
CA MET A 172 -1.70 -12.57 8.70
C MET A 172 -1.61 -13.51 9.89
#